data_AF-A0A2E0TCW7-F1
#
_entry.id   AF-A0A2E0TCW7-F1
#
_cell.length_a   1.000
_cell.length_b   1.000
_cell.length_c   1.000
_cell.angle_alpha   90.00
_cell.angle_beta   90.00
_cell.angle_gamma   90.00
#
_symmetry.space_group_name_H-M   'P 1'
#
loop_
_entity.id
_entity.type
_entity.pdbx_description
1 polymer ?
#
loop_
_entity_poly.entity_id
_entity_poly.type
_entity_poly.pdbx_seq_one_letter_code
_entity_poly.pdbx_strand_id
1 'polypeptide(L)'
;MSRSLQLLVVLLLAAGCVRGERFRPRYEARRIVEAQLGCPEVEVSVVPRSPYRDEPLDDRRLDLVAWGCGHVARLRCSPFGTVGGACEADPTYEAPERPAAIVKVRGRYASLHGVAQRERIVIDGAEVVRHGGARAIAIPVSPGPARWEIETHPVHQRIEHYTTRSERRIGDRVYTRTELHERVVREPGVGCGQRFTLSPAPGAIYRVALDVQAPGHCEVYCAREVPTGAGVQLAACEGFGPAP
;
A
#
# COMPACT_ATOMS: atom_id res chain seq x y z
N MET A 1 30.01 29.45 -32.72
CA MET A 1 29.52 28.94 -31.42
C MET A 1 29.71 27.43 -31.43
N SER A 2 30.51 26.92 -30.49
CA SER A 2 31.28 25.67 -30.64
C SER A 2 30.44 24.40 -30.44
N ARG A 3 30.68 23.41 -31.31
CA ARG A 3 30.14 22.03 -31.22
C ARG A 3 30.41 21.37 -29.86
N SER A 4 31.45 21.82 -29.15
CA SER A 4 31.80 21.40 -27.80
C SER A 4 30.74 21.76 -26.76
N LEU A 5 30.01 22.86 -26.93
CA LEU A 5 28.97 23.30 -26.00
C LEU A 5 27.67 22.49 -26.16
N GLN A 6 27.36 22.05 -27.38
CA GLN A 6 26.21 21.17 -27.64
C GLN A 6 26.43 19.76 -27.07
N LEU A 7 27.65 19.23 -27.14
CA LEU A 7 28.00 17.94 -26.54
C LEU A 7 27.90 17.97 -25.01
N LEU A 8 28.30 19.08 -24.38
CA LEU A 8 28.20 19.24 -22.92
C LEU A 8 26.74 19.29 -22.44
N VAL A 9 25.85 19.97 -23.19
CA VAL A 9 24.41 20.04 -22.88
C VAL A 9 23.73 18.68 -23.05
N VAL A 10 24.09 17.90 -24.08
CA VAL A 10 23.56 16.53 -24.27
C VAL A 10 24.06 15.58 -23.18
N LEU A 11 25.32 15.69 -22.75
CA LEU A 11 25.86 14.91 -21.62
C LEU A 11 25.22 15.31 -20.28
N LEU A 12 24.94 16.59 -20.06
CA LEU A 12 24.21 17.08 -18.88
C LEU A 12 22.73 16.65 -18.88
N LEU A 13 22.08 16.58 -20.04
CA LEU A 13 20.71 16.06 -20.19
C LEU A 13 20.64 14.53 -20.04
N ALA A 14 21.68 13.80 -20.46
CA ALA A 14 21.80 12.36 -20.26
C ALA A 14 22.13 12.00 -18.80
N ALA A 15 22.96 12.81 -18.12
CA ALA A 15 23.27 12.67 -16.69
C ALA A 15 22.12 13.14 -15.78
N GLY A 16 21.25 14.03 -16.26
CA GLY A 16 20.03 14.47 -15.55
C GLY A 16 18.90 13.45 -15.56
N CYS A 17 19.01 12.39 -16.37
CA CYS A 17 18.09 11.26 -16.38
C CYS A 17 18.66 10.06 -15.63
N VAL A 18 19.25 10.26 -14.43
CA VAL A 18 19.35 9.15 -13.48
C VAL A 18 17.92 8.80 -13.09
N ARG A 19 17.37 7.78 -13.77
CA ARG A 19 16.13 7.12 -13.40
C ARG A 19 16.21 6.85 -11.90
N GLY A 20 15.48 7.67 -11.13
CA GLY A 20 15.42 7.54 -9.69
C GLY A 20 15.19 6.08 -9.33
N GLU A 21 16.11 5.57 -8.52
CA GLU A 21 16.22 4.23 -7.99
C GLU A 21 15.01 3.89 -7.09
N ARG A 22 13.79 3.99 -7.63
CA ARG A 22 12.53 4.08 -6.89
C ARG A 22 12.22 2.86 -5.99
N PHE A 23 13.09 1.85 -5.91
CA PHE A 23 12.82 0.62 -5.17
C PHE A 23 14.01 -0.05 -4.46
N ARG A 24 15.17 0.63 -4.25
CA ARG A 24 16.32 0.00 -3.57
C ARG A 24 15.98 -0.67 -2.22
N PRO A 25 15.27 0.00 -1.28
CA PRO A 25 14.93 -0.62 0.00
C PRO A 25 14.04 -1.87 -0.13
N ARG A 26 13.06 -1.86 -1.05
CA ARG A 26 12.19 -3.04 -1.25
C ARG A 26 12.90 -4.19 -1.94
N TYR A 27 13.75 -3.88 -2.91
CA TYR A 27 14.55 -4.89 -3.61
C TYR A 27 15.54 -5.56 -2.66
N GLU A 28 16.24 -4.76 -1.85
CA GLU A 28 17.18 -5.26 -0.85
C GLU A 28 16.49 -6.07 0.24
N ALA A 29 15.37 -5.56 0.77
CA ALA A 29 14.51 -6.29 1.69
C ALA A 29 14.07 -7.65 1.15
N ARG A 30 13.65 -7.69 -0.13
CA ARG A 30 13.24 -8.94 -0.80
C ARG A 30 14.39 -9.93 -0.84
N ARG A 31 15.57 -9.50 -1.28
CA ARG A 31 16.78 -10.32 -1.35
C ARG A 31 17.21 -10.87 0.01
N ILE A 32 17.15 -10.04 1.07
CA ILE A 32 17.45 -10.48 2.44
C ILE A 32 16.48 -11.58 2.87
N VAL A 33 15.20 -11.40 2.59
CA VAL A 33 14.14 -12.33 2.99
C VAL A 33 14.22 -13.64 2.21
N GLU A 34 14.49 -13.59 0.91
CA GLU A 34 14.77 -14.77 0.10
C GLU A 34 15.93 -15.59 0.68
N ALA A 35 17.02 -14.92 1.07
CA ALA A 35 18.18 -15.56 1.68
C ALA A 35 17.89 -16.12 3.08
N GLN A 36 17.12 -15.41 3.91
CA GLN A 36 16.80 -15.81 5.28
C GLN A 36 15.74 -16.92 5.35
N LEU A 37 14.72 -16.86 4.50
CA LEU A 37 13.60 -17.79 4.49
C LEU A 37 13.81 -18.97 3.53
N GLY A 38 14.85 -18.94 2.69
CA GLY A 38 15.13 -20.01 1.72
C GLY A 38 14.04 -20.21 0.68
N CYS A 39 13.29 -19.14 0.36
CA CYS A 39 12.09 -19.19 -0.46
C CYS A 39 12.32 -18.68 -1.89
N PRO A 40 11.61 -19.22 -2.91
CA PRO A 40 11.70 -18.71 -4.28
C PRO A 40 11.26 -17.23 -4.35
N GLU A 41 12.00 -16.42 -5.11
CA GLU A 41 11.75 -14.97 -5.28
C GLU A 41 10.28 -14.67 -5.58
N VAL A 42 9.63 -15.48 -6.43
CA VAL A 42 8.24 -15.29 -6.87
C VAL A 42 7.22 -15.36 -5.73
N GLU A 43 7.56 -15.97 -4.61
CA GLU A 43 6.70 -16.10 -3.43
C GLU A 43 6.93 -14.98 -2.42
N VAL A 44 8.00 -14.19 -2.59
CA VAL A 44 8.34 -13.11 -1.68
C VAL A 44 7.64 -11.83 -2.06
N SER A 45 6.98 -11.20 -1.09
CA SER A 45 6.45 -9.85 -1.26
C SER A 45 6.75 -8.99 -0.04
N VAL A 46 7.00 -7.71 -0.33
CA VAL A 46 7.50 -6.72 0.63
C VAL A 46 6.63 -5.47 0.53
N VAL A 47 6.07 -5.05 1.66
CA VAL A 47 5.26 -3.82 1.76
C VAL A 47 5.70 -2.96 2.94
N PRO A 48 5.53 -1.63 2.84
CA PRO A 48 5.68 -0.77 4.00
C PRO A 48 4.69 -1.15 5.11
N ARG A 49 5.15 -1.06 6.35
CA ARG A 49 4.33 -1.29 7.54
C ARG A 49 3.32 -0.17 7.75
N SER A 50 3.59 1.05 7.27
CA SER A 50 2.63 2.15 7.38
C SER A 50 1.40 1.89 6.50
N PRO A 51 0.18 1.91 7.06
CA PRO A 51 -1.07 1.78 6.29
C PRO A 51 -1.32 3.01 5.39
N TYR A 52 -0.71 4.16 5.69
CA TYR A 52 -0.91 5.37 4.90
C TYR A 52 0.12 5.47 3.78
N ARG A 53 -0.34 5.26 2.54
CA ARG A 53 0.43 5.60 1.33
C ARG A 53 0.31 7.09 0.94
N ASP A 54 -0.40 7.89 1.72
CA ASP A 54 -0.58 9.33 1.52
C ASP A 54 0.28 10.21 2.42
N GLU A 55 0.99 9.64 3.40
CA GLU A 55 2.07 10.37 4.05
C GLU A 55 3.31 10.27 3.15
N PRO A 56 3.94 11.40 2.79
CA PRO A 56 5.29 11.35 2.25
C PRO A 56 6.10 10.60 3.29
N LEU A 57 6.65 9.46 2.87
CA LEU A 57 7.56 8.60 3.59
C LEU A 57 8.21 9.37 4.73
N ASP A 58 7.84 9.07 5.98
CA ASP A 58 8.48 9.70 7.14
C ASP A 58 10.00 9.61 6.92
N ASP A 59 10.65 10.76 6.75
CA ASP A 59 12.03 10.90 6.27
C ASP A 59 13.05 10.22 7.20
N ARG A 60 12.57 9.69 8.34
CA ARG A 60 13.39 9.17 9.42
C ARG A 60 13.68 7.69 9.27
N ARG A 61 12.71 6.81 8.95
CA ARG A 61 12.89 5.34 8.80
C ARG A 61 11.76 4.66 8.01
N LEU A 62 12.09 3.64 7.21
CA LEU A 62 11.12 2.82 6.49
C LEU A 62 11.01 1.42 7.13
N ASP A 63 9.94 1.19 7.88
CA ASP A 63 9.59 -0.15 8.33
C ASP A 63 8.92 -0.94 7.20
N LEU A 64 9.47 -2.11 6.88
CA LEU A 64 8.93 -3.04 5.89
C LEU A 64 8.49 -4.32 6.57
N VAL A 65 7.41 -4.89 6.07
CA VAL A 65 7.01 -6.27 6.34
C VAL A 65 7.21 -7.04 5.05
N ALA A 66 7.95 -8.13 5.16
CA ALA A 66 8.17 -9.08 4.08
C ALA A 66 7.58 -10.43 4.47
N TRP A 67 7.18 -11.21 3.47
CA TRP A 67 6.76 -12.59 3.68
C TRP A 67 7.16 -13.44 2.48
N GLY A 68 7.35 -14.73 2.72
CA GLY A 68 7.68 -15.74 1.72
C GLY A 68 7.56 -17.14 2.33
N CYS A 69 7.08 -18.11 1.56
CA CYS A 69 6.82 -19.48 2.03
C CYS A 69 6.06 -19.58 3.38
N GLY A 70 5.08 -18.70 3.61
CA GLY A 70 4.30 -18.69 4.85
C GLY A 70 5.01 -18.09 6.07
N HIS A 71 6.26 -17.67 5.94
CA HIS A 71 6.96 -16.94 6.99
C HIS A 71 6.81 -15.44 6.77
N VAL A 72 6.87 -14.69 7.87
CA VAL A 72 6.85 -13.24 7.88
C VAL A 72 8.16 -12.78 8.49
N ALA A 73 8.71 -11.68 7.99
CA ALA A 73 9.90 -11.02 8.51
C ALA A 73 9.62 -9.52 8.59
N ARG A 74 10.08 -8.88 9.66
CA ARG A 74 10.08 -7.43 9.78
C ARG A 74 11.47 -6.91 9.50
N LEU A 75 11.53 -5.87 8.67
CA LEU A 75 12.78 -5.24 8.26
C LEU A 75 12.69 -3.75 8.54
N ARG A 76 13.79 -3.18 9.03
CA ARG A 76 13.96 -1.74 9.18
C ARG A 76 14.95 -1.28 8.12
N CYS A 77 14.52 -0.38 7.25
CA CYS A 77 15.35 0.14 6.17
C CYS A 77 15.65 1.62 6.39
N SER A 78 16.84 2.01 5.94
CA SER A 78 17.23 3.43 5.82
C SER A 78 16.25 4.21 4.92
N PRO A 79 16.07 5.53 5.15
CA PRO A 79 15.15 6.35 4.38
C PRO A 79 15.50 6.42 2.88
N PHE A 80 14.52 6.82 2.07
CA PHE A 80 14.69 6.91 0.62
C PHE A 80 15.77 7.94 0.25
N GLY A 81 16.68 7.58 -0.65
CA GLY A 81 17.72 8.48 -1.18
C GLY A 81 19.08 8.39 -0.48
N THR A 82 19.23 7.60 0.59
CA THR A 82 20.57 7.27 1.11
C THR A 82 21.26 6.28 0.16
N VAL A 83 22.36 6.70 -0.44
CA VAL A 83 23.22 5.81 -1.25
C VAL A 83 23.72 4.68 -0.34
N GLY A 84 23.32 3.44 -0.64
CA GLY A 84 23.65 2.26 0.17
C GLY A 84 22.72 2.00 1.35
N GLY A 85 21.49 2.54 1.33
CA GLY A 85 20.52 2.36 2.41
C GLY A 85 20.20 0.88 2.68
N ALA A 86 20.83 0.33 3.73
CA ALA A 86 20.67 -1.07 4.13
C ALA A 86 19.32 -1.30 4.82
N CYS A 87 18.81 -2.52 4.63
CA CYS A 87 17.72 -3.07 5.41
C CYS A 87 18.28 -4.08 6.42
N GLU A 88 17.82 -4.01 7.66
CA GLU A 88 18.19 -4.96 8.71
C GLU A 88 16.94 -5.68 9.21
N ALA A 89 17.08 -6.95 9.58
CA ALA A 89 16.02 -7.67 10.26
C ALA A 89 15.73 -7.00 11.60
N ASP A 90 14.46 -6.80 11.93
CA ASP A 90 14.06 -6.30 13.23
C ASP A 90 14.33 -7.39 14.28
N PRO A 91 15.32 -7.23 15.16
CA PRO A 91 15.70 -8.27 16.11
C PRO A 91 14.63 -8.52 17.18
N THR A 92 13.64 -7.62 17.29
CA THR A 92 12.52 -7.75 18.23
C THR A 92 11.35 -8.55 17.66
N TYR A 93 11.45 -8.99 16.40
CA TYR A 93 10.40 -9.75 15.76
C TYR A 93 10.60 -11.26 15.94
N GLU A 94 9.73 -11.87 16.73
CA GLU A 94 9.59 -13.33 16.78
C GLU A 94 8.65 -13.77 15.66
N ALA A 95 9.14 -14.66 14.81
CA ALA A 95 8.30 -15.29 13.79
C ALA A 95 7.21 -16.11 14.49
N PRO A 96 5.96 -16.07 14.00
CA PRO A 96 4.90 -16.88 14.58
C PRO A 96 5.26 -18.36 14.50
N GLU A 97 4.95 -19.12 15.56
CA GLU A 97 5.21 -20.57 15.64
C GLU A 97 4.58 -21.37 14.50
N ARG A 98 3.51 -20.83 13.89
CA ARG A 98 2.90 -21.38 12.68
C ARG A 98 3.08 -20.40 11.52
N PRO A 99 3.39 -20.91 10.31
CA PRO A 99 3.49 -20.05 9.15
C PRO A 99 2.15 -19.32 8.95
N ALA A 100 2.23 -17.99 8.89
CA ALA A 100 1.09 -17.16 8.56
C ALA A 100 0.55 -17.56 7.20
N ALA A 101 -0.77 -17.56 7.06
CA ALA A 101 -1.34 -17.56 5.73
C ALA A 101 -1.20 -16.16 5.12
N ILE A 102 -1.16 -16.08 3.80
CA ILE A 102 -1.03 -14.81 3.09
C ILE A 102 -2.30 -14.56 2.30
N VAL A 103 -2.95 -13.41 2.50
CA VAL A 103 -4.12 -13.01 1.71
C VAL A 103 -3.77 -11.82 0.82
N LYS A 104 -3.68 -12.06 -0.48
CA LYS A 104 -3.46 -11.06 -1.53
C LYS A 104 -4.79 -10.37 -1.86
N VAL A 105 -5.05 -9.20 -1.28
CA VAL A 105 -6.26 -8.40 -1.51
C VAL A 105 -6.06 -7.42 -2.67
N ARG A 106 -6.97 -7.41 -3.65
CA ARG A 106 -6.97 -6.49 -4.79
C ARG A 106 -8.37 -5.90 -5.04
N GLY A 107 -8.45 -4.58 -5.17
CA GLY A 107 -9.64 -3.92 -5.70
C GLY A 107 -9.66 -3.89 -7.24
N ARG A 108 -10.85 -4.07 -7.81
CA ARG A 108 -11.17 -3.82 -9.23
C ARG A 108 -12.28 -2.78 -9.28
N TYR A 109 -12.03 -1.68 -10.00
CA TYR A 109 -12.91 -0.51 -10.01
C TYR A 109 -13.25 -0.09 -11.44
N ALA A 110 -13.68 -1.03 -12.27
CA ALA A 110 -13.99 -0.74 -13.67
C ALA A 110 -15.04 0.38 -13.81
N SER A 111 -15.95 0.51 -12.86
CA SER A 111 -17.01 1.53 -12.86
C SER A 111 -16.58 2.90 -12.30
N LEU A 112 -15.42 3.00 -11.64
CA LEU A 112 -14.96 4.22 -10.96
C LEU A 112 -13.63 4.75 -11.54
N HIS A 113 -13.39 4.51 -12.83
CA HIS A 113 -12.16 4.93 -13.51
C HIS A 113 -11.84 6.41 -13.28
N GLY A 114 -10.60 6.69 -12.86
CA GLY A 114 -10.10 8.05 -12.65
C GLY A 114 -10.39 8.66 -11.27
N VAL A 115 -11.23 8.03 -10.45
CA VAL A 115 -11.52 8.51 -9.08
C VAL A 115 -10.60 7.81 -8.09
N ALA A 116 -9.92 8.59 -7.25
CA ALA A 116 -9.13 8.05 -6.14
C ALA A 116 -10.04 7.25 -5.20
N GLN A 117 -9.61 6.05 -4.81
CA GLN A 117 -10.37 5.16 -3.93
C GLN A 117 -9.67 5.04 -2.59
N ARG A 118 -10.45 4.94 -1.51
CA ARG A 118 -9.98 4.53 -0.18
C ARG A 118 -10.57 3.16 0.12
N GLU A 119 -9.73 2.15 0.28
CA GLU A 119 -10.13 0.84 0.77
C GLU A 119 -9.93 0.75 2.27
N ARG A 120 -10.87 0.08 2.94
CA ARG A 120 -10.79 -0.30 4.35
C ARG A 120 -10.98 -1.82 4.42
N ILE A 121 -10.03 -2.50 5.04
CA ILE A 121 -10.02 -3.96 5.18
C ILE A 121 -9.98 -4.24 6.68
N VAL A 122 -10.97 -4.95 7.21
CA VAL A 122 -11.03 -5.36 8.61
C VAL A 122 -10.90 -6.87 8.68
N ILE A 123 -10.03 -7.36 9.57
CA ILE A 123 -9.75 -8.78 9.80
C ILE A 123 -9.83 -9.02 11.30
N ASP A 124 -10.90 -9.67 11.77
CA ASP A 124 -11.16 -9.88 13.21
C ASP A 124 -11.00 -8.61 14.07
N GLY A 125 -11.45 -7.47 13.52
CA GLY A 125 -11.37 -6.16 14.18
C GLY A 125 -10.07 -5.40 13.97
N ALA A 126 -9.02 -6.03 13.44
CA ALA A 126 -7.81 -5.32 13.01
C ALA A 126 -8.06 -4.62 11.67
N GLU A 127 -7.75 -3.33 11.59
CA GLU A 127 -8.07 -2.49 10.43
C GLU A 127 -6.82 -2.16 9.60
N VAL A 128 -6.97 -2.25 8.28
CA VAL A 128 -6.01 -1.79 7.27
C VAL A 128 -6.74 -0.83 6.34
N VAL A 129 -6.34 0.44 6.35
CA VAL A 129 -6.84 1.46 5.42
C VAL A 129 -5.79 1.73 4.36
N ARG A 130 -6.17 1.86 3.08
CA ARG A 130 -5.23 2.19 1.99
C ARG A 130 -5.88 2.94 0.83
N HIS A 131 -5.04 3.42 -0.08
CA HIS A 131 -5.50 3.83 -1.42
C HIS A 131 -5.83 2.61 -2.27
N GLY A 132 -7.03 2.62 -2.84
CA GLY A 132 -7.48 1.62 -3.78
C GLY A 132 -6.70 1.69 -5.08
N GLY A 133 -6.35 0.53 -5.61
CA GLY A 133 -5.67 0.41 -6.89
C GLY A 133 -5.53 -1.02 -7.37
N ALA A 134 -5.14 -1.18 -8.64
CA ALA A 134 -5.06 -2.49 -9.30
C ALA A 134 -3.96 -3.42 -8.72
N ARG A 135 -3.06 -2.90 -7.87
CA ARG A 135 -2.01 -3.69 -7.24
C ARG A 135 -2.55 -4.39 -6.01
N ALA A 136 -2.42 -5.71 -5.99
CA ALA A 136 -2.71 -6.49 -4.80
C ALA A 136 -1.74 -6.10 -3.67
N ILE A 137 -2.25 -6.05 -2.44
CA ILE A 137 -1.42 -6.11 -1.24
C ILE A 137 -1.51 -7.52 -0.70
N ALA A 138 -0.44 -8.06 -0.15
CA ALA A 138 -0.58 -9.25 0.66
C ALA A 138 -0.54 -8.90 2.13
N ILE A 139 -1.44 -9.53 2.87
CA ILE A 139 -1.66 -9.33 4.29
C ILE A 139 -1.36 -10.69 4.95
N PRO A 140 -0.34 -10.77 5.82
CA PRO A 140 -0.15 -11.95 6.63
C PRO A 140 -1.26 -12.03 7.68
N VAL A 141 -1.87 -13.21 7.80
CA VAL A 141 -2.95 -13.47 8.73
C VAL A 141 -2.72 -14.76 9.49
N SER A 142 -3.25 -14.80 10.71
CA SER A 142 -3.27 -16.01 11.52
C SER A 142 -4.03 -17.11 10.79
N PRO A 143 -3.54 -18.36 10.79
CA PRO A 143 -4.31 -19.48 10.28
C PRO A 143 -5.58 -19.73 11.11
N GLY A 144 -6.66 -20.17 10.45
CA GLY A 144 -7.95 -20.44 11.08
C GLY A 144 -9.06 -19.48 10.64
N PRO A 145 -10.30 -19.68 11.12
CA PRO A 145 -11.44 -18.87 10.71
C PRO A 145 -11.28 -17.42 11.16
N ALA A 146 -11.43 -16.49 10.22
CA ALA A 146 -11.40 -15.06 10.44
C ALA A 146 -12.61 -14.39 9.77
N ARG A 147 -13.13 -13.33 10.39
CA ARG A 147 -14.15 -12.45 9.81
C ARG A 147 -13.47 -11.32 9.05
N TRP A 148 -13.91 -11.14 7.82
CA TRP A 148 -13.38 -10.14 6.91
C TRP A 148 -14.45 -9.14 6.54
N GLU A 149 -14.04 -7.89 6.44
CA GLU A 149 -14.81 -6.82 5.84
C GLU A 149 -13.91 -6.06 4.89
N ILE A 150 -14.34 -5.87 3.65
CA ILE A 150 -13.63 -5.05 2.67
C ILE A 150 -14.60 -4.00 2.18
N GLU A 151 -14.29 -2.74 2.45
CA GLU A 151 -15.03 -1.58 1.99
C GLU A 151 -14.17 -0.74 1.06
N THR A 152 -14.80 -0.04 0.13
CA THR A 152 -14.16 0.96 -0.70
C THR A 152 -15.04 2.18 -0.84
N HIS A 153 -14.43 3.37 -0.76
CA HIS A 153 -15.10 4.65 -0.93
C HIS A 153 -14.38 5.47 -1.99
N PRO A 154 -15.09 6.05 -2.96
CA PRO A 154 -14.51 7.08 -3.80
C PRO A 154 -14.17 8.29 -2.93
N VAL A 155 -13.02 8.91 -3.19
CA VAL A 155 -12.55 10.12 -2.52
C VAL A 155 -12.70 11.26 -3.50
N HIS A 156 -13.69 12.11 -3.27
CA HIS A 156 -13.86 13.35 -4.01
C HIS A 156 -12.97 14.42 -3.40
N GLN A 157 -12.34 15.24 -4.25
CA GLN A 157 -11.53 16.38 -3.82
C GLN A 157 -12.27 17.67 -4.17
N ARG A 158 -12.45 18.53 -3.17
CA ARG A 158 -13.00 19.87 -3.32
C ARG A 158 -11.99 20.89 -2.81
N ILE A 159 -11.70 21.91 -3.61
CA ILE A 159 -10.86 23.03 -3.17
C ILE A 159 -11.77 24.04 -2.49
N GLU A 160 -11.49 24.32 -1.21
CA GLU A 160 -12.15 25.39 -0.48
C GLU A 160 -11.22 26.59 -0.35
N HIS A 161 -11.77 27.76 -0.66
CA HIS A 161 -11.12 29.05 -0.45
C HIS A 161 -11.66 29.67 0.84
N TYR A 162 -10.79 30.12 1.72
CA TYR A 162 -11.19 30.87 2.89
C TYR A 162 -10.27 32.07 3.11
N THR A 163 -10.87 33.15 3.60
CA THR A 163 -10.16 34.40 3.85
C THR A 163 -10.01 34.58 5.34
N THR A 164 -8.77 34.74 5.81
CA THR A 164 -8.53 35.19 7.19
C THR A 164 -8.29 36.70 7.18
N ARG A 165 -8.86 37.39 8.16
CA ARG A 165 -8.60 38.81 8.40
C ARG A 165 -8.01 38.95 9.78
N SER A 166 -6.80 39.48 9.85
CA SER A 166 -6.17 39.85 11.12
C SER A 166 -6.00 41.36 11.17
N GLU A 167 -6.30 41.94 12.32
CA GLU A 167 -6.10 43.35 12.58
C GLU A 167 -4.99 43.50 13.60
N ARG A 168 -4.04 44.38 13.29
CA ARG A 168 -2.96 44.75 14.21
C ARG A 168 -2.98 46.24 14.41
N ARG A 169 -3.13 46.68 15.65
CA ARG A 169 -3.06 48.10 16.02
C ARG A 169 -1.63 48.44 16.44
N ILE A 170 -1.07 49.50 15.86
CA ILE A 170 0.26 50.02 16.22
C ILE A 170 0.10 51.53 16.41
N GLY A 171 0.11 51.97 17.67
CA GLY A 171 -0.30 53.34 18.04
C GLY A 171 -1.74 53.63 17.60
N ASP A 172 -1.93 54.75 16.91
CA ASP A 172 -3.26 55.19 16.43
C ASP A 172 -3.67 54.57 15.09
N ARG A 173 -2.79 53.76 14.47
CA ARG A 173 -3.02 53.14 13.15
C ARG A 173 -3.52 51.70 13.30
N VAL A 174 -4.54 51.35 12.52
CA VAL A 174 -5.05 49.98 12.37
C VAL A 174 -4.51 49.42 11.05
N TYR A 175 -3.75 48.33 11.14
CA TYR A 175 -3.27 47.58 10.00
C TYR A 175 -4.14 46.34 9.82
N THR A 176 -4.81 46.24 8.70
CA THR A 176 -5.61 45.07 8.34
C THR A 176 -4.80 44.21 7.37
N ARG A 177 -4.55 42.95 7.73
CA ARG A 177 -4.00 41.94 6.84
C ARG A 177 -5.11 40.96 6.48
N THR A 178 -5.37 40.86 5.18
CA THR A 178 -6.30 39.89 4.62
C THR A 178 -5.49 38.84 3.88
N GLU A 179 -5.63 37.58 4.26
CA GLU A 179 -4.96 36.46 3.59
C GLU A 179 -6.00 35.54 2.95
N LEU A 180 -5.75 35.17 1.70
CA LEU A 180 -6.52 34.13 1.02
C LEU A 180 -5.78 32.81 1.21
N HIS A 181 -6.50 31.81 1.71
CA HIS A 181 -5.99 30.46 1.86
C HIS A 181 -6.79 29.48 1.01
N GLU A 182 -6.09 28.46 0.54
CA GLU A 182 -6.67 27.31 -0.14
C GLU A 182 -6.48 26.08 0.74
N ARG A 183 -7.54 25.27 0.87
CA ARG A 183 -7.43 23.92 1.45
C ARG A 183 -8.13 22.91 0.55
N VAL A 184 -7.50 21.75 0.39
CA VAL A 184 -8.12 20.61 -0.29
C VAL A 184 -8.90 19.82 0.75
N VAL A 185 -10.23 19.78 0.59
CA VAL A 185 -11.14 18.95 1.39
C VAL A 185 -11.39 17.65 0.65
N ARG A 186 -11.27 16.53 1.36
CA ARG A 186 -11.55 15.20 0.85
C ARG A 186 -12.89 14.73 1.40
N GLU A 187 -13.83 14.41 0.53
CA GLU A 187 -15.18 13.98 0.91
C GLU A 187 -15.40 12.53 0.44
N PRO A 188 -15.85 11.62 1.33
CA PRO A 188 -16.17 10.26 0.95
C PRO A 188 -17.46 10.25 0.13
N GLY A 189 -17.42 9.67 -1.07
CA GLY A 189 -18.62 9.41 -1.86
C GLY A 189 -19.27 8.08 -1.49
N VAL A 190 -20.31 7.71 -2.26
CA VAL A 190 -21.03 6.43 -2.07
C VAL A 190 -20.09 5.27 -2.36
N GLY A 191 -19.68 4.60 -1.29
CA GLY A 191 -18.84 3.42 -1.34
C GLY A 191 -19.63 2.13 -1.55
N CYS A 192 -18.95 1.01 -1.36
CA CYS A 192 -19.54 -0.32 -1.29
C CYS A 192 -18.66 -1.20 -0.40
N GLY A 193 -19.22 -2.22 0.22
CA GLY A 193 -18.47 -3.10 1.10
C GLY A 193 -19.07 -4.49 1.17
N GLN A 194 -18.24 -5.47 1.52
CA GLN A 194 -18.62 -6.87 1.66
C GLN A 194 -18.04 -7.45 2.93
N ARG A 195 -18.86 -8.26 3.61
CA ARG A 195 -18.45 -9.07 4.75
C ARG A 195 -18.46 -10.54 4.37
N PHE A 196 -17.41 -11.25 4.75
CA PHE A 196 -17.27 -12.68 4.47
C PHE A 196 -16.41 -13.35 5.52
N THR A 197 -16.49 -14.67 5.58
CA THR A 197 -15.57 -15.48 6.37
C THR A 197 -14.52 -16.10 5.44
N LEU A 198 -13.30 -16.24 5.95
CA LEU A 198 -12.25 -17.02 5.31
C LEU A 198 -11.51 -17.78 6.39
N SER A 199 -11.15 -19.04 6.12
CA SER A 199 -10.36 -19.87 7.03
C SER A 199 -9.00 -20.21 6.41
N PRO A 200 -8.00 -19.31 6.48
CA PRO A 200 -6.73 -19.54 5.84
C PRO A 200 -5.97 -20.72 6.46
N ALA A 201 -5.47 -21.63 5.62
CA ALA A 201 -4.60 -22.72 6.06
C ALA A 201 -3.17 -22.19 6.32
N PRO A 202 -2.41 -22.77 7.28
CA PRO A 202 -1.03 -22.36 7.55
C PRO A 202 -0.16 -22.39 6.29
N GLY A 203 0.59 -21.31 6.06
CA GLY A 203 1.47 -21.16 4.89
C GLY A 203 0.79 -21.08 3.52
N ALA A 204 -0.55 -21.14 3.45
CA ALA A 204 -1.25 -21.03 2.18
C ALA A 204 -1.37 -19.57 1.72
N ILE A 205 -1.46 -19.39 0.39
CA ILE A 205 -1.63 -18.08 -0.23
C ILE A 205 -3.02 -18.01 -0.86
N TYR A 206 -3.75 -16.95 -0.55
CA TYR A 206 -5.08 -16.65 -1.05
C TYR A 206 -5.06 -15.36 -1.87
N ARG A 207 -5.98 -15.25 -2.82
CA ARG A 207 -6.28 -14.05 -3.59
C ARG A 207 -7.72 -13.67 -3.32
N VAL A 208 -7.92 -12.49 -2.76
CA VAL A 208 -9.24 -11.91 -2.54
C VAL A 208 -9.38 -10.69 -3.45
N ALA A 209 -10.46 -10.65 -4.23
CA ALA A 209 -10.77 -9.53 -5.09
C ALA A 209 -12.08 -8.89 -4.65
N LEU A 210 -12.07 -7.58 -4.43
CA LEU A 210 -13.29 -6.77 -4.36
C LEU A 210 -13.54 -6.19 -5.75
N ASP A 211 -14.65 -6.55 -6.38
CA ASP A 211 -15.05 -6.06 -7.69
C ASP A 211 -16.19 -5.07 -7.57
N VAL A 212 -15.93 -3.81 -7.90
CA VAL A 212 -16.91 -2.71 -7.84
C VAL A 212 -17.52 -2.52 -9.22
N GLN A 213 -18.71 -3.08 -9.39
CA GLN A 213 -19.44 -3.05 -10.64
C GLN A 213 -20.23 -1.74 -10.82
N ALA A 214 -20.68 -1.12 -9.72
CA ALA A 214 -21.35 0.18 -9.70
C ALA A 214 -21.27 0.83 -8.30
N PRO A 215 -21.57 2.14 -8.15
CA PRO A 215 -21.70 2.76 -6.83
C PRO A 215 -22.67 1.97 -5.94
N GLY A 216 -22.26 1.61 -4.72
CA GLY A 216 -23.06 0.78 -3.82
C GLY A 216 -23.10 -0.72 -4.15
N HIS A 217 -22.54 -1.17 -5.27
CA HIS A 217 -22.60 -2.56 -5.74
C HIS A 217 -21.21 -3.15 -5.93
N CYS A 218 -20.88 -4.13 -5.10
CA CYS A 218 -19.64 -4.89 -5.21
C CYS A 218 -19.82 -6.36 -4.91
N GLU A 219 -18.93 -7.17 -5.47
CA GLU A 219 -18.81 -8.60 -5.19
C GLU A 219 -17.41 -8.91 -4.65
N VAL A 220 -17.31 -9.94 -3.81
CA VAL A 220 -16.01 -10.47 -3.40
C VAL A 220 -15.81 -11.85 -4.01
N TYR A 221 -14.63 -12.05 -4.57
CA TYR A 221 -14.17 -13.35 -5.05
C TYR A 221 -12.95 -13.80 -4.27
N CYS A 222 -12.85 -15.10 -4.04
CA CYS A 222 -11.71 -15.70 -3.38
C CYS A 222 -11.18 -16.88 -4.19
N ALA A 223 -9.86 -16.95 -4.35
CA ALA A 223 -9.16 -18.12 -4.86
C ALA A 223 -7.92 -18.44 -4.01
N ARG A 224 -7.59 -19.71 -3.86
CA ARG A 224 -6.34 -20.19 -3.25
C ARG A 224 -5.30 -20.43 -4.33
N GLU A 225 -4.08 -19.96 -4.13
CA GLU A 225 -2.92 -20.34 -4.96
C GLU A 225 -2.44 -21.73 -4.54
N VAL A 226 -2.38 -22.64 -5.52
CA VAL A 226 -1.88 -24.01 -5.36
C VAL A 226 -0.63 -24.14 -6.23
N PRO A 227 0.57 -24.27 -5.65
CA PRO A 227 1.78 -24.50 -6.42
C PRO A 227 1.70 -25.87 -7.11
N THR A 228 2.11 -25.92 -8.37
CA THR A 228 2.23 -27.13 -9.18
C THR A 228 3.63 -27.18 -9.79
N GLY A 229 4.08 -28.33 -10.27
CA GLY A 229 5.38 -28.46 -10.93
C GLY A 229 5.58 -27.54 -12.16
N ALA A 230 4.51 -26.94 -12.69
CA ALA A 230 4.53 -26.04 -13.84
C ALA A 230 4.23 -24.55 -13.48
N GLY A 231 4.01 -24.22 -12.20
CA GLY A 231 3.70 -22.86 -11.76
C GLY A 231 2.66 -22.79 -10.65
N VAL A 232 1.68 -21.89 -10.77
CA VAL A 232 0.62 -21.68 -9.78
C VAL A 232 -0.74 -21.87 -10.42
N GLN A 233 -1.55 -22.77 -9.86
CA GLN A 233 -2.96 -22.94 -10.20
C GLN A 233 -3.85 -22.21 -9.18
N LEU A 234 -5.03 -21.76 -9.61
CA LEU A 234 -6.03 -21.17 -8.72
C LEU A 234 -7.14 -22.18 -8.43
N ALA A 235 -7.41 -22.40 -7.15
CA ALA A 235 -8.50 -23.24 -6.65
C ALA A 235 -9.52 -22.39 -5.88
N ALA A 236 -10.75 -22.88 -5.71
CA ALA A 236 -11.75 -22.22 -4.88
C ALA A 236 -11.30 -22.13 -3.42
N CYS A 237 -11.71 -21.08 -2.70
CA CYS A 237 -11.42 -20.94 -1.28
C CYS A 237 -12.33 -21.83 -0.43
N GLU A 238 -11.73 -22.67 0.42
CA GLU A 238 -12.45 -23.39 1.46
C GLU A 238 -12.97 -22.43 2.53
N GLY A 239 -14.21 -22.63 2.99
CA GLY A 239 -14.82 -21.78 4.02
C GLY A 239 -15.11 -20.34 3.59
N PHE A 240 -15.05 -20.04 2.29
CA PHE A 240 -15.47 -18.75 1.75
C PHE A 240 -16.99 -18.73 1.60
N GLY A 241 -17.63 -17.79 2.31
CA GLY A 241 -19.06 -17.57 2.22
C GLY A 241 -19.39 -16.13 2.63
N PRO A 242 -20.50 -15.57 2.11
CA PRO A 242 -21.01 -14.30 2.61
C PRO A 242 -21.31 -14.42 4.11
N ALA A 243 -20.86 -13.44 4.89
CA ALA A 243 -21.24 -13.36 6.30
C ALA A 243 -22.63 -12.68 6.41
N PRO A 244 -23.56 -13.20 7.22
CA PRO A 244 -24.85 -12.56 7.46
C PRO A 244 -24.72 -11.19 8.14
#